data_AF-A0AAD9EV43-F1
#
_entry.id   AF-A0AAD9EV43-F1
#
_cell.length_a   1.000
_cell.length_b   1.000
_cell.length_c   1.000
_cell.angle_alpha   90.00
_cell.angle_beta   90.00
_cell.angle_gamma   90.00
#
_symmetry.space_group_name_H-M   'P 1'
#
loop_
_entity.id
_entity.type
_entity.pdbx_description
1 polymer ?
#
loop_
_entity_poly.entity_id
_entity_poly.type
_entity_poly.pdbx_seq_one_letter_code
_entity_poly.pdbx_strand_id
1 'polypeptide(L)'
;MDTMKNTVGQRTTEMALQLGLLYKPADALKVGLVDQLEPEDQVIAAATQTISRWLAIPDHARQITKSMMRKKTIDKLTSNRESDIQYFVNFITKDSIQKSLGGYMEMLKKRKA
;
A
#
# COMPACT_ATOMS: atom_id res chain seq x y z
N MET A 1 -0.21 8.42 -1.55
CA MET A 1 -1.63 8.33 -1.94
C MET A 1 -1.81 7.73 -3.34
N ASP A 2 -0.96 8.07 -4.32
CA ASP A 2 -1.13 7.63 -5.71
C ASP A 2 -1.17 6.10 -5.87
N THR A 3 -0.42 5.34 -5.07
CA THR A 3 -0.44 3.87 -5.10
C THR A 3 -1.82 3.29 -4.80
N MET A 4 -2.44 3.69 -3.69
CA MET A 4 -3.78 3.23 -3.32
C MET A 4 -4.83 3.67 -4.34
N LYS A 5 -4.77 4.92 -4.82
CA LYS A 5 -5.65 5.43 -5.88
C LYS A 5 -5.56 4.60 -7.16
N ASN A 6 -4.36 4.22 -7.56
CA ASN A 6 -4.14 3.39 -8.75
C ASN A 6 -4.66 1.95 -8.57
N THR A 7 -4.90 1.50 -7.34
CA THR A 7 -5.42 0.15 -7.03
C THR A 7 -6.94 0.16 -6.89
N VAL A 8 -7.50 1.02 -6.03
CA VAL A 8 -8.92 0.98 -5.62
C VAL A 8 -9.75 2.17 -6.11
N GLY A 9 -9.15 3.06 -6.89
CA GLY A 9 -9.78 4.27 -7.40
C GLY A 9 -9.82 5.44 -6.40
N GLN A 10 -10.21 6.61 -6.90
CA GLN A 10 -10.20 7.88 -6.16
C GLN A 10 -11.11 7.85 -4.93
N ARG A 11 -12.40 7.52 -5.11
CA ARG A 11 -13.40 7.63 -4.04
C ARG A 11 -13.09 6.71 -2.86
N THR A 12 -12.73 5.46 -3.13
CA THR A 12 -12.34 4.50 -2.10
C THR A 12 -11.09 4.97 -1.34
N THR A 13 -10.10 5.50 -2.07
CA THR A 13 -8.87 6.02 -1.46
C THR A 13 -9.14 7.19 -0.52
N GLU A 14 -9.99 8.14 -0.91
CA GLU A 14 -10.38 9.27 -0.05
C GLU A 14 -11.03 8.79 1.25
N MET A 15 -12.02 7.89 1.16
CA MET A 15 -12.68 7.34 2.34
C MET A 15 -11.70 6.59 3.24
N ALA A 16 -10.86 5.73 2.66
CA ALA A 16 -9.94 4.90 3.42
C ALA A 16 -8.92 5.73 4.19
N LEU A 17 -8.33 6.75 3.54
CA LEU A 17 -7.29 7.59 4.14
C LEU A 17 -7.85 8.53 5.20
N GLN A 18 -9.05 9.08 5.00
CA GLN A 18 -9.66 9.99 5.98
C GLN A 18 -10.15 9.26 7.24
N LEU A 19 -10.67 8.03 7.08
CA LEU A 19 -11.22 7.25 8.19
C LEU A 19 -10.19 6.31 8.83
N GLY A 20 -8.98 6.18 8.26
CA GLY A 20 -7.96 5.26 8.75
C GLY A 20 -8.40 3.79 8.72
N LEU A 21 -9.08 3.38 7.65
CA LEU A 21 -9.73 2.06 7.58
C LEU A 21 -8.71 0.90 7.56
N LEU A 22 -8.99 -0.11 8.38
CA LEU A 22 -8.38 -1.43 8.29
C LEU A 22 -9.42 -2.40 7.74
N TYR A 23 -9.21 -2.84 6.50
CA TYR A 23 -10.17 -3.70 5.80
C TYR A 23 -10.11 -5.14 6.31
N LYS A 24 -11.29 -5.72 6.57
CA LYS A 24 -11.44 -7.18 6.68
C LYS A 24 -11.24 -7.83 5.30
N PRO A 25 -10.88 -9.13 5.22
CA PRO A 25 -10.58 -9.77 3.94
C PRO A 25 -11.66 -9.61 2.87
N ALA A 26 -12.93 -9.85 3.22
CA ALA A 26 -14.06 -9.71 2.29
C ALA A 26 -14.24 -8.28 1.77
N ASP A 27 -14.09 -7.27 2.63
CA ASP A 27 -14.20 -5.87 2.24
C ASP A 27 -13.01 -5.43 1.38
N ALA A 28 -11.80 -5.91 1.68
CA ALA A 28 -10.60 -5.66 0.90
C ALA A 28 -10.74 -6.19 -0.54
N LEU A 29 -11.29 -7.41 -0.70
CA LEU A 29 -11.59 -7.97 -2.01
C LEU A 29 -12.66 -7.14 -2.74
N LYS A 30 -13.75 -6.80 -2.04
CA LYS A 30 -14.86 -6.02 -2.60
C LYS A 30 -14.42 -4.66 -3.16
N VAL A 31 -13.50 -3.98 -2.49
CA VAL A 31 -12.99 -2.68 -2.95
C VAL A 31 -11.82 -2.79 -3.92
N GLY A 32 -11.36 -3.99 -4.24
CA GLY A 32 -10.24 -4.25 -5.14
C GLY A 32 -8.86 -3.97 -4.53
N LEU A 33 -8.75 -3.95 -3.20
CA LEU A 33 -7.46 -3.79 -2.51
C LEU A 33 -6.61 -5.07 -2.61
N VAL A 34 -7.27 -6.24 -2.68
CA VAL A 34 -6.67 -7.54 -2.95
C VAL A 34 -7.42 -8.21 -4.11
N ASP A 35 -6.71 -9.05 -4.87
CA ASP A 35 -7.27 -9.67 -6.08
C ASP A 35 -8.02 -10.99 -5.80
N GLN A 36 -7.66 -11.70 -4.72
CA GLN A 36 -8.27 -12.98 -4.34
C GLN A 36 -8.17 -13.22 -2.83
N LEU A 37 -9.02 -14.11 -2.32
CA LEU A 37 -8.99 -14.60 -0.95
C LEU A 37 -8.81 -16.11 -0.97
N GLU A 38 -8.05 -16.62 -0.02
CA GLU A 38 -7.75 -18.05 0.13
C GLU A 38 -7.81 -18.43 1.62
N PRO A 39 -8.05 -19.71 1.94
CA PRO A 39 -7.79 -20.25 3.26
C PRO A 39 -6.35 -19.97 3.70
N GLU A 40 -6.14 -19.74 5.00
CA GLU A 40 -4.84 -19.33 5.57
C GLU A 40 -3.70 -20.29 5.19
N ASP A 41 -3.98 -21.59 5.20
CA ASP A 41 -3.04 -22.66 4.86
C ASP A 41 -2.74 -22.77 3.36
N GLN A 42 -3.53 -22.12 2.51
CA GLN A 42 -3.42 -22.22 1.04
C GLN A 42 -2.86 -20.95 0.38
N VAL A 43 -2.73 -19.84 1.11
CA VAL A 43 -2.27 -18.55 0.56
C VAL A 43 -0.97 -18.68 -0.24
N ILE A 44 0.02 -19.39 0.30
CA ILE A 44 1.33 -19.57 -0.35
C ILE A 44 1.24 -20.43 -1.60
N ALA A 45 0.44 -21.51 -1.56
CA ALA A 45 0.24 -22.38 -2.72
C ALA A 45 -0.44 -21.61 -3.87
N ALA A 46 -1.51 -20.87 -3.57
CA ALA A 46 -2.23 -20.06 -4.54
C ALA A 46 -1.38 -18.92 -5.12
N ALA A 47 -0.58 -18.25 -4.28
CA ALA A 47 0.38 -17.23 -4.71
C ALA A 47 1.45 -17.81 -5.66
N THR A 48 1.95 -19.02 -5.35
CA THR A 48 2.93 -19.73 -6.18
C THR A 48 2.34 -20.11 -7.53
N GLN A 49 1.11 -20.60 -7.57
CA GLN A 49 0.41 -20.88 -8.82
C GLN A 49 0.19 -19.60 -9.63
N THR A 50 -0.17 -18.51 -8.97
CA THR A 50 -0.39 -17.22 -9.62
C THR A 50 0.90 -16.69 -10.23
N ILE A 51 2.03 -16.67 -9.52
CA ILE A 51 3.28 -16.17 -10.07
C ILE A 51 3.75 -17.02 -11.27
N SER A 52 3.52 -18.33 -11.28
CA SER A 52 3.81 -19.19 -12.43
C SER A 52 3.07 -18.73 -13.70
N ARG A 53 1.81 -18.28 -13.60
CA ARG A 53 1.07 -17.69 -14.74
C ARG A 53 1.71 -16.39 -15.22
N TRP A 54 2.15 -15.53 -14.31
CA TRP A 54 2.83 -14.27 -14.67
C TRP A 54 4.20 -14.49 -15.29
N LEU A 55 4.94 -15.52 -14.85
CA LEU A 55 6.27 -15.87 -15.35
C LEU A 55 6.27 -16.58 -16.70
N ALA A 56 5.12 -17.13 -17.13
CA ALA A 56 4.96 -17.66 -18.48
C ALA A 56 5.01 -16.57 -19.56
N ILE A 57 4.84 -15.29 -19.20
CA ILE A 57 4.93 -14.15 -20.12
C ILE A 57 6.41 -13.75 -20.30
N PRO A 58 6.87 -13.46 -21.54
CA PRO A 58 8.24 -13.02 -21.79
C PRO A 58 8.67 -11.87 -20.88
N ASP A 59 9.81 -12.05 -20.20
CA ASP A 59 10.23 -11.18 -19.10
C ASP A 59 10.34 -9.71 -19.51
N HIS A 60 11.00 -9.46 -20.65
CA HIS A 60 11.19 -8.11 -21.18
C HIS A 60 9.87 -7.38 -21.48
N ALA A 61 8.89 -8.08 -22.07
CA ALA A 61 7.58 -7.50 -22.38
C ALA A 61 6.79 -7.16 -21.10
N ARG A 62 6.81 -8.08 -20.11
CA ARG A 62 6.20 -7.87 -18.79
C ARG A 62 6.85 -6.70 -18.05
N GLN A 63 8.18 -6.59 -18.09
CA GLN A 63 8.93 -5.50 -17.49
C GLN A 63 8.57 -4.15 -18.11
N ILE A 64 8.59 -4.03 -19.44
CA ILE A 64 8.25 -2.78 -20.14
C ILE A 64 6.83 -2.35 -19.78
N THR A 65 5.86 -3.27 -19.87
CA THR A 65 4.46 -2.97 -19.56
C THR A 65 4.28 -2.48 -18.12
N LYS A 66 4.89 -3.17 -17.15
CA LYS A 66 4.85 -2.76 -15.73
C LYS A 66 5.49 -1.40 -15.50
N SER A 67 6.62 -1.13 -16.15
CA SER A 67 7.32 0.14 -16.07
C SER A 67 6.48 1.28 -16.66
N MET A 68 5.89 1.09 -17.85
CA MET A 68 5.03 2.08 -18.49
C MET A 68 3.83 2.44 -17.61
N MET A 69 3.14 1.44 -17.05
CA MET A 69 1.97 1.66 -16.19
C MET A 69 2.32 2.43 -14.91
N ARG A 70 3.53 2.25 -14.37
CA ARG A 70 3.96 2.85 -13.09
C ARG A 70 4.80 4.11 -13.24
N LYS A 71 5.27 4.41 -14.46
CA LYS A 71 6.23 5.48 -14.74
C LYS A 71 5.80 6.82 -14.15
N LYS A 72 4.57 7.27 -14.41
CA LYS A 72 4.07 8.57 -13.91
C LYS A 72 4.15 8.69 -12.39
N THR A 73 3.79 7.63 -11.66
CA THR A 73 3.83 7.62 -10.19
C THR A 73 5.27 7.60 -9.67
N ILE A 74 6.15 6.82 -10.31
CA ILE A 74 7.57 6.74 -9.96
C ILE A 74 8.26 8.10 -10.23
N ASP A 75 8.08 8.65 -11.43
CA ASP A 75 8.66 9.92 -11.84
C ASP A 75 8.29 11.02 -10.85
N LYS A 76 7.00 11.13 -10.49
CA LYS A 76 6.52 12.09 -9.49
C LYS A 76 7.19 11.92 -8.13
N LEU A 77 7.42 10.69 -7.65
CA LEU A 77 8.12 10.47 -6.38
C LEU A 77 9.59 10.88 -6.50
N THR A 78 10.27 10.42 -7.56
CA THR A 78 11.71 10.65 -7.76
C THR A 78 12.03 12.13 -7.98
N SER A 79 11.21 12.85 -8.74
CA SER A 79 11.41 14.27 -9.02
C SER A 79 11.21 15.16 -7.78
N ASN A 80 10.43 14.67 -6.80
CA ASN A 80 10.11 15.41 -5.58
C ASN A 80 10.83 14.87 -4.33
N ARG A 81 11.78 13.93 -4.50
CA ARG A 81 12.38 13.15 -3.41
C ARG A 81 12.90 14.02 -2.26
N GLU A 82 13.70 15.03 -2.57
CA GLU A 82 14.30 15.87 -1.51
C GLU A 82 13.23 16.67 -0.77
N SER A 83 12.29 17.27 -1.51
CA SER A 83 11.17 18.00 -0.89
C SER A 83 10.29 17.08 -0.03
N ASP A 84 10.06 15.84 -0.46
CA ASP A 84 9.26 14.87 0.29
C ASP A 84 9.96 14.45 1.58
N ILE A 85 11.29 14.23 1.54
CA ILE A 85 12.10 13.95 2.73
C ILE A 85 12.02 15.12 3.72
N GLN A 86 12.27 16.35 3.25
CA GLN A 86 12.24 17.54 4.12
C GLN A 86 10.84 17.76 4.70
N TYR A 87 9.78 17.59 3.89
CA TYR A 87 8.41 17.67 4.36
C TYR A 87 8.13 16.63 5.45
N PHE A 88 8.51 15.37 5.22
CA PHE A 88 8.27 14.29 6.18
C PHE A 88 9.02 14.53 7.49
N VAL A 89 10.31 14.89 7.44
CA VAL A 89 11.11 15.20 8.63
C VAL A 89 10.49 16.35 9.43
N ASN A 90 10.12 17.43 8.75
CA ASN A 90 9.47 18.58 9.40
C ASN A 90 8.08 18.26 9.94
N PHE A 91 7.35 17.35 9.30
CA PHE A 91 6.02 16.94 9.75
C PHE A 91 6.12 16.03 10.98
N ILE A 92 6.94 14.98 10.90
CA ILE A 92 7.02 13.95 11.94
C ILE A 92 7.64 14.49 13.23
N THR A 93 8.55 15.48 13.15
CA THR A 93 9.23 16.08 14.31
C THR A 93 8.40 17.10 15.08
N LYS A 94 7.19 17.47 14.61
CA LYS A 94 6.30 18.38 15.35
C LYS A 94 5.90 17.77 16.68
N ASP A 95 5.92 18.57 17.75
CA ASP A 95 5.57 18.13 19.11
C ASP A 95 4.20 17.45 19.18
N SER A 96 3.18 17.99 18.49
CA SER A 96 1.84 17.39 18.47
C SER A 96 1.83 16.00 17.83
N ILE A 97 2.63 15.79 16.78
CA ILE A 97 2.76 14.51 16.10
C ILE A 97 3.57 13.54 16.96
N GLN A 98 4.71 13.97 17.51
CA GLN A 98 5.52 13.17 18.43
C GLN A 98 4.70 12.71 19.65
N LYS A 99 3.91 13.59 20.26
CA LYS A 99 3.00 13.25 21.36
C LYS A 99 1.94 12.23 20.94
N SER A 100 1.33 12.40 19.76
CA SER A 100 0.34 11.45 19.23
C SER A 100 0.94 10.07 18.99
N LEU A 101 2.14 10.00 18.40
CA LEU A 101 2.86 8.75 18.16
C LEU A 101 3.25 8.06 19.48
N GLY A 102 3.80 8.81 20.44
CA GLY A 102 4.13 8.28 21.77
C GLY A 102 2.91 7.70 22.48
N GLY A 103 1.77 8.40 22.42
CA GLY A 103 0.51 7.89 22.96
C GLY A 103 0.05 6.59 22.29
N TYR A 104 0.16 6.50 20.96
CA TYR A 104 -0.18 5.27 20.23
C TYR A 104 0.76 4.11 20.59
N MET A 105 2.06 4.35 20.74
CA MET A 105 3.03 3.32 21.17
C MET A 105 2.72 2.78 22.56
N GLU A 106 2.34 3.65 23.50
CA GLU A 106 1.91 3.22 24.85
C GLU A 106 0.62 2.39 24.80
N MET A 107 -0.31 2.69 23.90
CA MET A 107 -1.51 1.86 23.69
C MET A 107 -1.15 0.49 23.11
N LEU A 108 -0.25 0.43 22.12
CA LEU A 108 0.22 -0.82 21.54
C LEU A 108 0.89 -1.71 22.60
N LYS A 109 1.75 -1.13 23.45
CA LYS A 109 2.42 -1.85 24.54
C LYS A 109 1.44 -2.49 25.53
N LYS A 110 0.27 -1.88 25.75
CA LYS A 110 -0.77 -2.39 26.66
C LYS A 110 -1.62 -3.49 26.03
N ARG A 111 -1.69 -3.58 24.70
CA ARG A 111 -2.36 -4.68 24.00
C ARG A 111 -1.45 -5.90 24.05
N LYS A 112 -1.87 -6.95 24.77
CA LYS A 112 -1.18 -8.26 24.69
C LYS A 112 -1.34 -8.81 23.26
N ALA A 113 -0.24 -9.35 22.74
CA ALA A 113 -0.26 -10.24 21.58
C ALA A 113 -1.16 -11.45 21.86
#